data_AF-A0A510KBV4-F1
#
_entry.id   AF-A0A510KBV4-F1
#
_cell.length_a   1.000
_cell.length_b   1.000
_cell.length_c   1.000
_cell.angle_alpha   90.00
_cell.angle_beta   90.00
_cell.angle_gamma   90.00
#
_symmetry.space_group_name_H-M   'P 1'
#
loop_
_entity.id
_entity.type
_entity.pdbx_description
1 polymer ?
#
loop_
_entity_poly.entity_id
_entity_poly.type
_entity_poly.pdbx_seq_one_letter_code
_entity_poly.pdbx_strand_id
1 'polypeptide(L)' 'MPILIGDKNYRKRGIATKIIRKLIERGKKLGYKELEIEKIYSWNLDSQKLYTNLGFKPFKEAKNGMSYKLIF' A
#
# COMPACT_ATOMS: atom_id res chain seq x y z
N MET A 1 2.10 -5.62 4.19
CA MET A 1 2.02 -6.14 2.80
C MET A 1 2.94 -5.35 1.86
N PRO A 2 4.13 -5.85 1.47
CA PRO A 2 5.00 -5.16 0.51
C PRO A 2 4.59 -5.41 -0.95
N ILE A 3 4.86 -4.46 -1.86
CA ILE A 3 4.70 -4.64 -3.32
C ILE A 3 5.91 -4.08 -4.06
N LEU A 4 6.39 -4.80 -5.08
CA LEU A 4 7.51 -4.40 -5.92
C LEU A 4 7.16 -4.62 -7.39
N ILE A 5 7.34 -3.59 -8.22
CA ILE A 5 7.33 -3.70 -9.67
C ILE A 5 8.79 -3.62 -10.13
N GLY A 6 9.40 -4.79 -10.33
CA GLY A 6 10.83 -4.93 -10.62
C GLY A 6 11.23 -4.22 -11.91
N ASP A 7 10.54 -4.53 -13.00
CA ASP A 7 10.78 -3.89 -14.30
C ASP A 7 10.19 -2.47 -14.34
N LYS A 8 11.07 -1.49 -14.60
CA LYS A 8 10.74 -0.06 -14.67
C LYS A 8 9.71 0.25 -15.76
N ASN A 9 9.68 -0.53 -16.85
CA ASN A 9 8.76 -0.33 -17.97
C ASN A 9 7.29 -0.50 -17.56
N TYR A 10 7.04 -1.25 -16.49
CA TYR A 10 5.69 -1.53 -15.96
C TYR A 10 5.29 -0.61 -14.80
N ARG A 11 6.17 0.31 -14.36
CA ARG A 11 5.84 1.31 -13.33
C ARG A 11 4.95 2.40 -13.91
N LYS A 12 4.20 3.09 -13.04
CA LYS A 12 3.31 4.22 -13.39
C LYS A 12 2.21 3.88 -14.43
N ARG A 13 1.94 2.59 -14.67
CA ARG A 13 0.85 2.10 -15.54
C ARG A 13 -0.42 1.64 -14.78
N GLY A 14 -0.52 1.99 -13.49
CA GLY A 14 -1.65 1.57 -12.64
C GLY A 14 -1.68 0.09 -12.26
N ILE A 15 -0.64 -0.69 -12.60
CA ILE A 15 -0.56 -2.13 -12.29
C ILE A 15 -0.62 -2.37 -10.78
N ALA A 16 0.22 -1.66 -10.01
CA ALA A 16 0.22 -1.77 -8.54
C ALA A 16 -1.14 -1.40 -7.94
N THR A 17 -1.81 -0.38 -8.47
CA THR A 17 -3.18 0.00 -8.05
C THR A 17 -4.18 -1.13 -8.25
N LYS A 18 -4.16 -1.79 -9.41
CA LYS A 18 -5.04 -2.94 -9.71
C LYS A 18 -4.79 -4.10 -8.74
N ILE A 19 -3.52 -4.42 -8.49
CA ILE A 19 -3.12 -5.49 -7.55
C ILE A 19 -3.62 -5.19 -6.14
N ILE A 20 -3.31 -4.01 -5.61
CA ILE A 20 -3.68 -3.66 -4.22
C ILE A 20 -5.21 -3.63 -4.07
N ARG A 21 -5.97 -3.14 -5.05
CA ARG A 21 -7.45 -3.20 -5.00
C ARG A 21 -7.97 -4.62 -4.87
N LYS A 22 -7.40 -5.58 -5.61
CA LYS A 22 -7.77 -6.99 -5.47
C LYS A 22 -7.40 -7.57 -4.11
N LEU A 23 -6.28 -7.15 -3.53
CA LEU A 23 -5.90 -7.55 -2.18
C LEU A 23 -6.83 -6.95 -1.10
N ILE A 24 -7.26 -5.70 -1.26
CA ILE A 24 -8.29 -5.08 -0.41
C ILE A 24 -9.60 -5.86 -0.49
N GLU A 25 -10.10 -6.12 -1.70
CA GLU A 25 -11.32 -6.91 -1.92
C GLU A 25 -11.21 -8.30 -1.28
N ARG A 26 -10.07 -8.97 -1.46
CA ARG A 26 -9.83 -10.29 -0.87
C ARG A 26 -9.82 -10.22 0.66
N GLY A 27 -9.18 -9.21 1.23
CA GLY A 27 -9.13 -9.04 2.69
C GLY A 27 -10.52 -8.83 3.28
N LYS A 28 -11.37 -8.01 2.63
CA LYS A 28 -12.78 -7.83 3.01
C LYS A 28 -13.55 -9.14 2.96
N LYS A 29 -13.40 -9.91 1.88
CA LYS A 29 -14.05 -11.23 1.72
C LYS A 29 -13.60 -12.25 2.76
N LEU A 30 -12.39 -12.13 3.27
CA LEU A 30 -11.85 -12.99 4.33
C LEU A 30 -12.28 -12.54 5.74
N GLY A 31 -13.00 -11.42 5.87
CA GLY A 31 -13.45 -10.91 7.17
C GLY A 31 -12.35 -10.24 8.00
N TYR A 32 -11.22 -9.84 7.39
CA TYR A 32 -10.28 -8.98 8.09
C TYR A 32 -10.95 -7.65 8.46
N LYS A 33 -10.48 -7.01 9.53
CA LYS A 33 -10.96 -5.69 9.96
C LYS A 33 -10.13 -4.55 9.37
N GLU A 34 -8.88 -4.84 9.05
CA GLU A 34 -7.93 -3.87 8.53
C GLU A 34 -6.82 -4.57 7.73
N LEU A 35 -6.07 -3.76 6.97
CA LEU A 35 -4.82 -4.13 6.32
C LEU A 35 -3.71 -3.18 6.74
N GLU A 36 -2.52 -3.73 6.97
CA GLU A 36 -1.36 -2.97 7.40
C GLU A 36 -0.17 -3.07 6.43
N ILE A 37 0.47 -1.92 6.23
CA ILE A 37 1.78 -1.77 5.63
C ILE A 37 2.73 -1.35 6.75
N GLU A 38 3.60 -2.28 7.14
CA GLU A 38 4.56 -2.11 8.22
C GLU A 38 5.45 -0.88 8.02
N LYS A 39 5.89 -0.61 6.78
CA LYS A 39 6.74 0.55 6.48
C LYS A 39 6.72 0.92 5.00
N ILE A 40 6.57 2.21 4.75
CA ILE A 40 6.91 2.86 3.49
C ILE A 40 7.99 3.89 3.79
N TYR A 41 9.13 3.77 3.12
CA TYR A 41 10.24 4.71 3.31
C TYR A 41 9.88 6.13 2.89
N SER A 42 10.44 7.12 3.58
CA SER A 42 10.17 8.55 3.32
C SER A 42 10.55 8.99 1.90
N TRP A 43 11.57 8.37 1.31
CA TRP A 43 12.00 8.63 -0.07
C TRP A 43 11.09 7.99 -1.13
N ASN A 44 10.26 7.01 -0.78
CA ASN A 44 9.42 6.28 -1.72
C ASN A 44 8.06 6.96 -1.92
N LEU A 45 8.10 8.18 -2.48
CA LEU A 45 6.93 9.03 -2.69
C LEU A 45 5.85 8.38 -3.56
N ASP A 46 6.25 7.60 -4.56
CA ASP A 46 5.32 6.89 -5.45
C ASP A 46 4.48 5.87 -4.67
N SER A 47 5.09 5.12 -3.75
CA SER A 47 4.35 4.16 -2.90
C SER A 47 3.47 4.88 -1.89
N GLN A 48 3.96 5.95 -1.25
CA GLN A 48 3.14 6.74 -0.33
C GLN A 48 1.87 7.24 -1.02
N LYS A 49 2.00 7.87 -2.20
CA LYS A 49 0.84 8.33 -2.99
C LYS A 49 -0.08 7.19 -3.37
N LEU A 50 0.46 6.06 -3.82
CA LEU A 50 -0.33 4.87 -4.19
C LEU A 50 -1.22 4.38 -3.04
N TYR A 51 -0.65 4.19 -1.84
CA TYR A 51 -1.41 3.68 -0.71
C TYR A 51 -2.40 4.72 -0.17
N THR A 52 -2.01 5.99 -0.05
CA THR A 52 -2.91 7.06 0.40
C THR A 52 -4.11 7.22 -0.55
N ASN A 53 -3.89 7.16 -1.88
CA ASN A 53 -4.97 7.20 -2.88
C ASN A 53 -5.92 6.00 -2.82
N LEU A 54 -5.50 4.91 -2.19
CA LEU A 54 -6.32 3.72 -1.96
C LEU A 54 -6.97 3.70 -0.57
N GLY A 55 -6.89 4.81 0.17
CA GLY A 55 -7.55 5.00 1.47
C GLY A 55 -6.72 4.58 2.68
N PHE A 56 -5.48 4.10 2.47
CA PHE A 56 -4.59 3.86 3.59
C PHE A 56 -4.19 5.18 4.25
N LYS A 57 -4.08 5.19 5.58
CA LYS A 57 -3.66 6.37 6.36
C LYS A 57 -2.39 6.04 7.13
N PRO A 58 -1.42 6.97 7.22
CA PRO A 58 -0.28 6.79 8.11
C PRO A 58 -0.77 6.71 9.56
N PHE A 59 -0.17 5.84 10.37
CA PHE A 59 -0.61 5.65 11.76
C PHE A 59 0.53 5.45 12.77
N LYS A 60 1.74 5.15 12.32
CA LYS A 60 2.88 4.90 13.21
C LYS A 60 4.19 5.26 12.50
N GLU A 61 5.06 6.01 13.18
CA GLU A 61 6.41 6.27 12.69
C GLU A 61 7.23 4.98 12.62
N ALA A 62 8.05 4.85 11.59
CA ALA A 62 8.99 3.76 11.41
C ALA A 62 10.38 4.33 11.10
N LYS A 63 11.44 3.54 11.32
CA LYS A 63 12.80 3.98 10.98
C LYS A 63 12.87 4.36 9.49
N ASN A 64 13.11 5.64 9.21
CA ASN A 64 13.20 6.24 7.88
C ASN A 64 11.92 6.12 7.03
N GLY A 65 10.75 6.08 7.67
CA GLY A 65 9.48 5.92 6.96
C GLY A 65 8.26 5.97 7.88
N MET A 66 7.12 5.54 7.35
CA MET A 66 5.85 5.51 8.06
C MET A 66 5.12 4.18 7.81
N SER A 67 4.42 3.70 8.82
CA SER A 67 3.49 2.58 8.72
C SER A 67 2.12 3.11 8.31
N TYR A 68 1.38 2.36 7.50
CA TYR A 68 0.07 2.74 6.97
C TYR A 68 -0.97 1.66 7.24
N LYS A 69 -2.21 2.06 7.52
CA LYS A 69 -3.32 1.14 7.71
C LYS A 69 -4.55 1.53 6.89
N LEU A 70 -5.29 0.54 6.44
CA LEU A 70 -6.61 0.69 5.84
C LEU A 70 -7.59 -0.08 6.73
N ILE A 71 -8.53 0.65 7.34
CA ILE A 71 -9.64 0.08 8.10
C ILE A 71 -10.80 -0.12 7.12
N PHE A 72 -11.48 -1.26 7.19
CA PHE A 72 -12.54 -1.63 6.25
C PHE A 72 -13.93 -1.10 6.59
#